data_AF-A0A2D0JVZ1-F1
#
_entry.id   AF-A0A2D0JVZ1-F1
#
_cell.length_a   1.000
_cell.length_b   1.000
_cell.length_c   1.000
_cell.angle_alpha   90.00
_cell.angle_beta   90.00
_cell.angle_gamma   90.00
#
_symmetry.space_group_name_H-M   'P 1'
#
loop_
_entity.id
_entity.type
_entity.pdbx_description
1 polymer ?
#
loop_
_entity_poly.entity_id
_entity_poly.type
_entity_poly.pdbx_seq_one_letter_code
_entity_poly.pdbx_strand_id
1 'polypeptide(L)'
;MDGAKDIAEGMVSAITDNDSGFFTGFAAGLLDIPVDMFYLGYDFLDTEHRHENENDKYRFANMVKENTLSMESIERVIQIIFEEYFSKLSDEQKRRLVETKVGRIFGGMVGKQVIFGSHLGAIFGSRWLTKFVGSTTVLSVISIGSSVSRAIYTSRELSERNPELYMKLRREGNLDLLYFLVENKMDPYVRALENYNKNNELFNAIFDDFVSELDK
;
A
#
# COMPACT_ATOMS: atom_id res chain seq x y z
N MET A 1 -8.56 -8.29 -18.33
CA MET A 1 -8.61 -8.89 -16.98
C MET A 1 -7.34 -9.67 -16.86
N ASP A 2 -6.47 -9.23 -15.97
CA ASP A 2 -5.19 -9.90 -15.74
C ASP A 2 -5.47 -11.26 -15.12
N GLY A 3 -4.74 -12.29 -15.56
CA GLY A 3 -4.92 -13.65 -15.09
C GLY A 3 -4.40 -13.84 -13.67
N ALA A 4 -4.71 -14.99 -13.06
CA ALA A 4 -4.19 -15.37 -11.74
C ALA A 4 -2.65 -15.24 -11.68
N LYS A 5 -2.00 -15.73 -12.73
CA LYS A 5 -0.55 -15.68 -12.93
C LYS A 5 0.01 -14.26 -12.98
N ASP A 6 -0.62 -13.34 -13.70
CA ASP A 6 -0.14 -11.96 -13.83
C ASP A 6 -0.18 -11.24 -12.47
N ILE A 7 -1.24 -11.48 -11.69
CA ILE A 7 -1.37 -10.94 -10.33
C ILE A 7 -0.31 -11.57 -9.41
N ALA A 8 -0.11 -12.88 -9.49
CA ALA A 8 0.89 -13.60 -8.71
C ALA A 8 2.32 -13.12 -9.00
N GLU A 9 2.68 -12.95 -10.28
CA GLU A 9 3.99 -12.41 -10.69
C GLU A 9 4.19 -11.00 -10.12
N GLY A 10 3.17 -10.13 -10.19
CA GLY A 10 3.21 -8.80 -9.56
C GLY A 10 3.40 -8.86 -8.04
N MET A 11 2.77 -9.81 -7.36
CA MET A 11 2.95 -10.01 -5.92
C MET A 11 4.36 -10.49 -5.56
N VAL A 12 4.98 -11.35 -6.38
CA VAL A 12 6.38 -11.78 -6.23
C VAL A 12 7.30 -10.58 -6.42
N SER A 13 7.19 -9.87 -7.54
CA SER A 13 7.97 -8.66 -7.84
C SER A 13 7.94 -7.67 -6.69
N ALA A 14 6.77 -7.41 -6.11
CA ALA A 14 6.64 -6.50 -4.98
C ALA A 14 7.51 -6.85 -3.76
N ILE A 15 7.80 -8.14 -3.51
CA ILE A 15 8.59 -8.59 -2.34
C ILE A 15 10.03 -9.01 -2.68
N THR A 16 10.32 -9.34 -3.94
CA THR A 16 11.64 -9.77 -4.40
C THR A 16 12.45 -8.66 -5.06
N ASP A 17 11.78 -7.69 -5.68
CA ASP A 17 12.45 -6.57 -6.35
C ASP A 17 13.00 -5.62 -5.29
N ASN A 18 14.32 -5.58 -5.20
CA ASN A 18 15.02 -4.84 -4.16
C ASN A 18 15.08 -3.32 -4.47
N ASP A 19 13.96 -2.61 -4.72
CA ASP A 19 13.93 -1.34 -5.49
C ASP A 19 13.31 -0.08 -4.78
N SER A 20 14.07 1.00 -4.45
CA SER A 20 13.69 2.15 -3.56
C SER A 20 13.44 3.48 -4.22
N GLY A 21 14.06 3.76 -5.37
CA GLY A 21 14.44 5.15 -5.69
C GLY A 21 13.26 6.13 -5.68
N PHE A 22 12.06 5.62 -5.95
CA PHE A 22 10.80 6.33 -5.85
C PHE A 22 10.46 6.77 -4.41
N PHE A 23 10.44 5.87 -3.43
CA PHE A 23 9.94 6.17 -2.08
C PHE A 23 10.80 7.17 -1.32
N THR A 24 12.12 7.02 -1.37
CA THR A 24 13.04 7.91 -0.64
C THR A 24 13.09 9.30 -1.27
N GLY A 25 13.15 9.41 -2.60
CA GLY A 25 13.18 10.69 -3.30
C GLY A 25 11.85 11.44 -3.24
N PHE A 26 10.73 10.74 -3.38
CA PHE A 26 9.40 11.35 -3.33
C PHE A 26 9.00 11.77 -1.91
N ALA A 27 9.26 10.93 -0.90
CA ALA A 27 8.90 11.29 0.47
C ALA A 27 9.78 12.41 1.03
N ALA A 28 11.08 12.44 0.71
CA ALA A 28 11.92 13.60 1.00
C ALA A 28 11.37 14.86 0.31
N GLY A 29 11.03 14.75 -0.99
CA GLY A 29 10.45 15.85 -1.75
C GLY A 29 9.10 16.35 -1.25
N LEU A 30 8.23 15.48 -0.73
CA LEU A 30 6.94 15.89 -0.13
C LEU A 30 7.09 16.46 1.28
N LEU A 31 8.00 15.90 2.09
CA LEU A 31 8.28 16.39 3.45
C LEU A 31 8.91 17.78 3.44
N ASP A 32 9.68 18.11 2.41
CA ASP A 32 10.33 19.41 2.25
C ASP A 32 9.38 20.49 1.68
N ILE A 33 8.11 20.17 1.37
CA ILE A 33 7.13 21.15 0.90
C ILE A 33 6.64 22.00 2.08
N PRO A 34 6.78 23.34 2.04
CA PRO A 34 6.17 24.22 3.02
C PRO A 34 4.65 24.05 3.03
N VAL A 35 4.04 23.99 4.22
CA VAL A 35 2.58 23.95 4.39
C VAL A 35 1.87 25.06 3.59
N ASP A 36 2.49 26.24 3.50
CA ASP A 36 1.98 27.38 2.73
C ASP A 36 1.94 27.10 1.21
N MET A 37 2.91 26.35 0.67
CA MET A 37 2.89 25.89 -0.73
C MET A 37 1.79 24.86 -0.99
N PHE A 38 1.42 24.08 0.04
CA PHE A 38 0.26 23.20 -0.03
C PHE A 38 -1.05 24.00 -0.11
N TYR A 39 -1.21 25.01 0.73
CA TYR A 39 -2.38 25.91 0.69
C TYR A 39 -2.44 26.75 -0.60
N LEU A 40 -1.29 27.16 -1.16
CA LEU A 40 -1.23 27.83 -2.47
C LEU A 40 -1.61 26.89 -3.62
N GLY A 41 -1.17 25.63 -3.57
CA GLY A 41 -1.62 24.60 -4.50
C GLY A 41 -3.12 24.29 -4.35
N TYR A 42 -3.62 24.28 -3.12
CA TYR A 42 -5.04 24.14 -2.80
C TYR A 42 -5.89 25.25 -3.45
N ASP A 43 -5.46 26.51 -3.35
CA ASP A 43 -6.12 27.66 -3.98
C ASP A 43 -6.02 27.63 -5.51
N PHE A 44 -4.89 27.15 -6.07
CA PHE A 44 -4.70 27.02 -7.53
C PHE A 44 -5.48 25.86 -8.17
N LEU A 45 -5.84 24.83 -7.39
CA LEU A 45 -6.60 23.66 -7.84
C LEU A 45 -8.12 23.80 -7.61
N ASP A 46 -8.60 24.94 -7.10
CA ASP A 46 -10.03 25.24 -6.94
C ASP A 46 -10.60 25.92 -8.19
N THR A 47 -10.71 25.17 -9.29
CA THR A 47 -11.40 25.68 -10.49
C THR A 47 -12.46 24.75 -11.09
N GLU A 48 -12.43 23.42 -10.90
CA GLU A 48 -13.33 22.55 -11.70
C GLU A 48 -14.14 21.44 -10.98
N HIS A 49 -13.90 21.07 -9.71
CA HIS A 49 -14.68 19.98 -9.03
C HIS A 49 -14.89 20.23 -7.52
N ARG A 50 -15.65 21.29 -7.19
CA ARG A 50 -15.75 21.90 -5.85
C ARG A 50 -16.24 20.97 -4.72
N HIS A 51 -17.45 20.43 -4.79
CA HIS A 51 -18.11 19.94 -3.57
C HIS A 51 -17.67 18.55 -3.07
N GLU A 52 -17.30 17.62 -3.97
CA GLU A 52 -16.94 16.24 -3.56
C GLU A 52 -15.46 16.10 -3.16
N ASN A 53 -14.57 16.93 -3.71
CA ASN A 53 -13.13 16.85 -3.47
C ASN A 53 -12.68 17.65 -2.24
N GLU A 54 -13.50 18.56 -1.74
CA GLU A 54 -13.16 19.44 -0.62
C GLU A 54 -12.74 18.65 0.63
N ASN A 55 -13.52 17.63 1.04
CA ASN A 55 -13.19 16.85 2.24
C ASN A 55 -11.86 16.09 2.12
N ASP A 56 -11.60 15.45 0.97
CA ASP A 56 -10.35 14.70 0.78
C ASP A 56 -9.13 15.64 0.66
N LYS A 57 -9.31 16.82 0.06
CA LYS A 57 -8.30 17.90 0.06
C LYS A 57 -7.98 18.36 1.48
N TYR A 58 -8.99 18.61 2.33
CA TYR A 58 -8.79 18.98 3.73
C TYR A 58 -8.07 17.88 4.53
N ARG A 59 -8.44 16.61 4.32
CA ARG A 59 -7.78 15.47 4.97
C ARG A 59 -6.31 15.41 4.62
N PHE A 60 -5.96 15.56 3.33
CA PHE A 60 -4.57 15.58 2.89
C PHE A 60 -3.80 16.80 3.45
N ALA A 61 -4.40 18.00 3.41
CA ALA A 61 -3.81 19.21 3.99
C ALA A 61 -3.49 19.04 5.48
N ASN A 62 -4.43 18.42 6.21
CA ASN A 62 -4.26 18.16 7.63
C ASN A 62 -3.12 17.18 7.89
N MET A 63 -2.94 16.16 7.04
CA MET A 63 -1.81 15.24 7.18
C MET A 63 -0.44 15.93 7.00
N VAL A 64 -0.34 16.84 6.03
CA VAL A 64 0.87 17.65 5.83
C VAL A 64 1.11 18.56 7.05
N LYS A 65 0.07 19.25 7.51
CA LYS A 65 0.14 20.14 8.67
C LYS A 65 0.55 19.41 9.96
N GLU A 66 0.02 18.22 10.19
CA GLU A 66 0.31 17.40 11.37
C GLU A 66 1.61 16.58 11.22
N ASN A 67 2.32 16.70 10.09
CA ASN A 67 3.51 15.93 9.77
C ASN A 67 3.28 14.40 9.82
N THR A 68 2.07 13.97 9.49
CA THR A 68 1.69 12.55 9.42
C THR A 68 1.94 11.95 8.04
N LEU A 69 2.28 12.77 7.04
CA LEU A 69 2.87 12.29 5.79
C LEU A 69 4.33 11.95 6.03
N SER A 70 4.61 10.76 6.58
CA SER A 70 5.96 10.33 6.95
C SER A 70 6.29 8.97 6.34
N MET A 71 7.58 8.59 6.36
CA MET A 71 7.97 7.21 6.00
C MET A 71 7.29 6.18 6.88
N GLU A 72 7.14 6.45 8.17
CA GLU A 72 6.43 5.57 9.11
C GLU A 72 4.96 5.35 8.68
N SER A 73 4.27 6.40 8.21
CA SER A 73 2.91 6.26 7.69
C SER A 73 2.84 5.47 6.38
N ILE A 74 3.85 5.59 5.50
CA ILE A 74 3.94 4.80 4.27
C ILE A 74 4.21 3.32 4.61
N GLU A 75 5.12 3.07 5.55
CA GLU A 75 5.37 1.73 6.09
C GLU A 75 4.09 1.10 6.65
N ARG A 76 3.30 1.91 7.39
CA ARG A 76 2.02 1.48 7.95
C ARG A 76 1.01 1.11 6.88
N VAL A 77 0.95 1.82 5.75
CA VAL A 77 0.10 1.45 4.60
C VAL A 77 0.48 0.06 4.09
N ILE A 78 1.76 -0.16 3.80
CA ILE A 78 2.28 -1.44 3.29
C ILE A 78 1.93 -2.56 4.27
N GLN A 79 2.19 -2.32 5.55
CA GLN A 79 1.86 -3.22 6.65
C GLN A 79 0.38 -3.63 6.63
N ILE A 80 -0.53 -2.66 6.60
CA ILE A 80 -1.97 -2.91 6.63
C ILE A 80 -2.41 -3.78 5.45
N ILE A 81 -1.86 -3.54 4.25
CA ILE A 81 -2.17 -4.34 3.05
C ILE A 81 -1.72 -5.79 3.23
N PHE A 82 -0.50 -6.02 3.71
CA PHE A 82 -0.02 -7.36 4.00
C PHE A 82 -0.85 -8.04 5.07
N GLU A 83 -1.12 -7.36 6.18
CA GLU A 83 -1.95 -7.92 7.26
C GLU A 83 -3.34 -8.32 6.79
N GLU A 84 -3.96 -7.49 5.96
CA GLU A 84 -5.26 -7.79 5.37
C GLU A 84 -5.18 -9.04 4.49
N TYR A 85 -4.21 -9.11 3.57
CA TYR A 85 -3.99 -10.27 2.72
C TYR A 85 -3.75 -11.55 3.53
N PHE A 86 -2.83 -11.49 4.50
CA PHE A 86 -2.51 -12.61 5.38
C PHE A 86 -3.69 -13.08 6.21
N SER A 87 -4.54 -12.16 6.65
CA SER A 87 -5.72 -12.49 7.43
C SER A 87 -6.74 -13.33 6.64
N LYS A 88 -6.76 -13.19 5.31
CA LYS A 88 -7.65 -13.94 4.42
C LYS A 88 -7.12 -15.33 4.06
N LEU A 89 -5.83 -15.61 4.27
CA LEU A 89 -5.24 -16.93 4.00
C LEU A 89 -5.71 -17.97 5.02
N SER A 90 -6.00 -19.18 4.55
CA SER A 90 -6.18 -20.35 5.41
C SER A 90 -4.88 -20.75 6.11
N ASP A 91 -4.98 -21.53 7.18
CA ASP A 91 -3.79 -22.00 7.92
C ASP A 91 -2.84 -22.84 7.04
N GLU A 92 -3.39 -23.61 6.11
CA GLU A 92 -2.61 -24.39 5.14
C GLU A 92 -1.87 -23.48 4.14
N GLN A 93 -2.53 -22.43 3.65
CA GLN A 93 -1.88 -21.43 2.79
C GLN A 93 -0.77 -20.69 3.55
N LYS A 94 -1.00 -20.30 4.81
CA LYS A 94 0.04 -19.70 5.66
C LYS A 94 1.24 -20.63 5.84
N ARG A 95 1.00 -21.93 6.08
CA ARG A 95 2.05 -22.95 6.21
C ARG A 95 2.90 -23.04 4.95
N ARG A 96 2.26 -23.19 3.77
CA ARG A 96 2.94 -23.23 2.47
C ARG A 96 3.80 -21.99 2.24
N LEU A 97 3.28 -20.81 2.59
CA LEU A 97 4.02 -19.56 2.39
C LEU A 97 5.26 -19.44 3.29
N VAL A 98 5.22 -19.98 4.50
CA VAL A 98 6.37 -20.08 5.42
C VAL A 98 7.42 -21.09 4.94
N GLU A 99 7.01 -22.09 4.14
CA GLU A 99 7.91 -23.11 3.58
C GLU A 99 8.70 -22.62 2.35
N THR A 100 8.27 -21.53 1.70
CA THR A 100 8.95 -20.95 0.54
C THR A 100 10.31 -20.31 0.86
N LYS A 101 11.10 -19.97 -0.18
CA LYS A 101 12.39 -19.26 -0.03
C LYS A 101 12.28 -17.92 0.69
N VAL A 102 11.14 -17.24 0.57
CA VAL A 102 10.81 -15.98 1.25
C VAL A 102 10.09 -16.19 2.58
N GLY A 103 9.91 -17.44 3.02
CA GLY A 103 9.17 -17.81 4.23
C GLY A 103 9.69 -17.19 5.53
N ARG A 104 10.95 -16.73 5.58
CA ARG A 104 11.48 -15.93 6.70
C ARG A 104 10.77 -14.58 6.88
N ILE A 105 10.30 -13.97 5.79
CA ILE A 105 9.52 -12.72 5.83
C ILE A 105 8.15 -13.01 6.45
N PHE A 106 7.50 -14.06 5.95
CA PHE A 106 6.12 -14.38 6.29
C PHE A 106 5.96 -15.14 7.62
N GLY A 107 6.97 -15.90 8.04
CA GLY A 107 7.01 -16.59 9.34
C GLY A 107 6.96 -15.61 10.53
N GLY A 108 7.53 -14.41 10.38
CA GLY A 108 7.42 -13.34 11.37
C GLY A 108 5.99 -12.81 11.53
N MET A 109 5.19 -12.81 10.45
CA MET A 109 3.80 -12.37 10.46
C MET A 109 2.88 -13.42 11.10
N VAL A 110 3.02 -14.69 10.71
CA VAL A 110 2.22 -15.82 11.25
C VAL A 110 2.46 -16.00 12.74
N GLY A 111 3.72 -16.04 13.18
CA GLY A 111 4.06 -16.23 14.59
C GLY A 111 3.48 -15.15 15.50
N LYS A 112 3.34 -13.90 15.02
CA LYS A 112 2.80 -12.79 15.82
C LYS A 112 1.27 -12.69 15.75
N GLN A 113 0.63 -13.09 14.65
CA GLN A 113 -0.84 -13.19 14.58
C GLN A 113 -1.37 -14.18 15.63
N VAL A 114 -0.69 -15.32 15.80
CA VAL A 114 -1.03 -16.35 16.80
C VAL A 114 -0.82 -15.86 18.24
N ILE A 115 0.18 -15.00 18.47
CA ILE A 115 0.53 -14.53 19.82
C ILE A 115 -0.27 -13.29 20.24
N PHE A 116 -0.56 -12.36 19.33
CA PHE A 116 -1.06 -11.01 19.68
C PHE A 116 -2.46 -10.67 19.18
N GLY A 117 -3.13 -11.53 18.41
CA GLY A 117 -4.54 -11.34 18.00
C GLY A 117 -4.85 -9.98 17.37
N SER A 118 -4.74 -9.88 16.04
CA SER A 118 -5.26 -8.77 15.18
C SER A 118 -4.86 -7.31 15.49
N HIS A 119 -4.13 -7.00 16.56
CA HIS A 119 -3.64 -5.66 16.88
C HIS A 119 -2.14 -5.58 16.69
N LEU A 120 -1.74 -5.28 15.46
CA LEU A 120 -0.38 -5.44 14.98
C LEU A 120 0.36 -4.09 14.99
N GLY A 121 0.53 -3.53 16.18
CA GLY A 121 1.22 -2.24 16.39
C GLY A 121 2.75 -2.29 16.31
N ALA A 122 3.37 -3.44 16.05
CA ALA A 122 4.84 -3.57 16.10
C ALA A 122 5.40 -4.72 15.24
N ILE A 123 4.74 -5.07 14.12
CA ILE A 123 5.19 -6.20 13.29
C ILE A 123 6.41 -5.89 12.43
N PHE A 124 6.61 -4.64 12.01
CA PHE A 124 7.56 -4.33 10.94
C PHE A 124 8.91 -3.95 11.53
N GLY A 125 9.65 -4.96 12.02
CA GLY A 125 11.07 -4.80 12.29
C GLY A 125 11.80 -4.40 11.01
N SER A 126 12.45 -3.25 11.04
CA SER A 126 13.14 -2.48 9.98
C SER A 126 13.92 -3.22 8.87
N ARG A 127 14.14 -4.54 8.95
CA ARG A 127 15.01 -5.32 8.05
C ARG A 127 14.36 -5.74 6.73
N TRP A 128 13.04 -5.83 6.67
CA TRP A 128 12.36 -6.16 5.41
C TRP A 128 12.13 -4.92 4.54
N LEU A 129 11.87 -3.78 5.18
CA LEU A 129 11.74 -2.51 4.50
C LEU A 129 13.03 -2.08 3.81
N THR A 130 14.20 -2.36 4.40
CA THR A 130 15.50 -2.09 3.75
C THR A 130 15.66 -2.83 2.41
N LYS A 131 14.93 -3.95 2.21
CA LYS A 131 14.92 -4.71 0.94
C LYS A 131 13.89 -4.16 -0.05
N PHE A 132 12.73 -3.70 0.42
CA PHE A 132 11.74 -2.97 -0.39
C PHE A 132 12.27 -1.67 -1.01
N VAL A 133 13.44 -1.21 -0.54
CA VAL A 133 13.97 0.13 -0.69
C VAL A 133 15.39 0.12 -1.35
N GLY A 134 15.63 -0.45 -2.56
CA GLY A 134 16.89 -0.23 -3.37
C GLY A 134 16.88 0.09 -4.93
N SER A 135 16.80 1.36 -5.41
CA SER A 135 17.00 1.84 -6.83
C SER A 135 15.84 1.65 -7.87
N THR A 136 15.66 2.30 -9.04
CA THR A 136 15.99 3.65 -9.59
C THR A 136 14.99 4.04 -10.70
N THR A 137 14.76 5.36 -10.85
CA THR A 137 14.04 6.14 -11.90
C THR A 137 12.53 6.31 -11.74
N VAL A 138 12.10 7.40 -11.09
CA VAL A 138 11.30 8.46 -11.73
C VAL A 138 11.63 9.78 -11.04
N LEU A 139 12.46 10.61 -11.67
CA LEU A 139 12.56 12.04 -11.38
C LEU A 139 11.36 12.72 -12.01
N SER A 140 10.23 12.72 -11.32
CA SER A 140 9.19 13.70 -11.59
C SER A 140 8.90 14.39 -10.26
N VAL A 141 9.30 15.65 -10.19
CA VAL A 141 8.65 16.61 -9.30
C VAL A 141 7.22 16.67 -9.81
N ILE A 142 6.37 15.79 -9.30
CA ILE A 142 4.94 15.92 -9.47
C ILE A 142 4.61 17.22 -8.75
N SER A 143 4.07 18.20 -9.48
CA SER A 143 3.62 19.43 -8.84
C SER A 143 2.66 19.06 -7.70
N ILE A 144 2.71 19.81 -6.60
CA ILE A 144 1.93 19.56 -5.38
C ILE A 144 0.47 19.20 -5.72
N GLY A 145 -0.10 19.90 -6.71
CA GLY A 145 -1.47 19.66 -7.13
C GLY A 145 -1.74 18.36 -7.88
N SER A 146 -0.78 17.85 -8.66
CA SER A 146 -0.93 16.52 -9.29
C SER A 146 -0.81 15.40 -8.26
N SER A 147 0.02 15.55 -7.21
CA SER A 147 0.12 14.56 -6.13
C SER A 147 -1.16 14.51 -5.29
N VAL A 148 -1.74 15.67 -4.93
CA VAL A 148 -3.02 15.73 -4.21
C VAL A 148 -4.13 15.10 -5.03
N SER A 149 -4.21 15.43 -6.33
CA SER A 149 -5.22 14.85 -7.21
C SER A 149 -5.09 13.34 -7.27
N ARG A 150 -3.86 12.82 -7.48
CA ARG A 150 -3.60 11.38 -7.52
C ARG A 150 -3.95 10.69 -6.20
N ALA A 151 -3.58 11.27 -5.06
CA ALA A 151 -3.95 10.75 -3.74
C ALA A 151 -5.47 10.58 -3.58
N ILE A 152 -6.25 11.58 -4.01
CA ILE A 152 -7.71 11.56 -3.92
C ILE A 152 -8.30 10.51 -4.88
N TYR A 153 -7.89 10.51 -6.16
CA TYR A 153 -8.41 9.57 -7.15
C TYR A 153 -8.09 8.11 -6.79
N THR A 154 -6.84 7.82 -6.42
CA THR A 154 -6.44 6.47 -6.02
C THR A 154 -7.12 6.02 -4.71
N SER A 155 -7.33 6.92 -3.74
CA SER A 155 -8.10 6.61 -2.53
C SER A 155 -9.55 6.25 -2.84
N ARG A 156 -10.18 6.96 -3.79
CA ARG A 156 -11.56 6.67 -4.23
C ARG A 156 -11.66 5.38 -5.00
N GLU A 157 -10.75 5.14 -5.92
CA GLU A 157 -10.70 3.88 -6.67
C GLU A 157 -10.55 2.70 -5.69
N LEU A 158 -9.68 2.83 -4.66
CA LEU A 158 -9.55 1.83 -3.60
C LEU A 158 -10.87 1.63 -2.83
N SER A 159 -11.61 2.70 -2.54
CA SER A 159 -12.91 2.62 -1.85
C SER A 159 -13.97 1.85 -2.64
N GLU A 160 -13.91 1.88 -3.97
CA GLU A 160 -14.81 1.15 -4.86
C GLU A 160 -14.37 -0.31 -5.01
N ARG A 161 -13.06 -0.52 -5.19
CA ARG A 161 -12.48 -1.83 -5.46
C ARG A 161 -12.47 -2.71 -4.22
N ASN A 162 -11.99 -2.17 -3.10
CA ASN A 162 -11.85 -2.85 -1.81
C ASN A 162 -12.25 -1.93 -0.63
N PRO A 163 -13.56 -1.80 -0.36
CA PRO A 163 -14.08 -0.93 0.71
C PRO A 163 -13.55 -1.27 2.12
N GLU A 164 -13.23 -2.55 2.38
CA GLU A 164 -12.72 -3.02 3.67
C GLU A 164 -11.31 -2.48 3.92
N LEU A 165 -10.40 -2.65 2.96
CA LEU A 165 -9.03 -2.14 3.03
C LEU A 165 -9.01 -0.61 3.08
N TYR A 166 -9.85 0.04 2.26
CA TYR A 166 -10.04 1.48 2.29
C TYR A 166 -10.42 1.99 3.69
N MET A 167 -11.44 1.40 4.32
CA MET A 167 -11.89 1.81 5.65
C MET A 167 -10.82 1.57 6.72
N LYS A 168 -10.04 0.49 6.62
CA LYS A 168 -8.94 0.20 7.54
C LYS A 168 -7.85 1.27 7.46
N LEU A 169 -7.38 1.59 6.25
CA LEU A 169 -6.38 2.64 6.04
C LEU A 169 -6.91 4.02 6.48
N ARG A 170 -8.17 4.33 6.16
CA ARG A 170 -8.79 5.61 6.52
C ARG A 170 -8.87 5.83 8.03
N ARG A 171 -9.22 4.78 8.79
CA ARG A 171 -9.32 4.84 10.26
C ARG A 171 -7.97 4.98 10.95
N GLU A 172 -6.89 4.59 10.28
CA GLU A 172 -5.51 4.68 10.78
C GLU A 172 -4.87 6.05 10.48
N GLY A 173 -5.66 7.12 10.45
CA GLY A 173 -5.15 8.48 10.23
C GLY A 173 -5.12 8.89 8.75
N ASN A 174 -6.14 8.51 7.97
CA ASN A 174 -6.27 8.84 6.55
C ASN A 174 -5.17 8.25 5.66
N LEU A 175 -4.62 7.08 6.02
CA LEU A 175 -3.58 6.41 5.23
C LEU A 175 -4.05 5.96 3.84
N ASP A 176 -5.36 5.95 3.58
CA ASP A 176 -5.93 5.73 2.26
C ASP A 176 -5.40 6.74 1.25
N LEU A 177 -5.14 7.98 1.69
CA LEU A 177 -4.56 9.04 0.87
C LEU A 177 -3.06 8.85 0.60
N LEU A 178 -2.38 7.91 1.27
CA LEU A 178 -0.99 7.56 1.00
C LEU A 178 -0.86 6.31 0.14
N TYR A 179 -1.96 5.59 -0.12
CA TYR A 179 -1.93 4.38 -0.95
C TYR A 179 -1.36 4.63 -2.35
N PHE A 180 -1.62 5.80 -2.95
CA PHE A 180 -1.09 6.16 -4.27
C PHE A 180 0.45 6.13 -4.37
N LEU A 181 1.14 6.22 -3.23
CA LEU A 181 2.60 6.11 -3.15
C LEU A 181 3.08 4.69 -3.35
N VAL A 182 2.29 3.73 -2.90
CA VAL A 182 2.64 2.31 -2.93
C VAL A 182 1.84 1.52 -3.96
N GLU A 183 0.84 2.14 -4.57
CA GLU A 183 -0.11 1.55 -5.54
C GLU A 183 0.60 0.71 -6.59
N ASN A 184 1.63 1.25 -7.26
CA ASN A 184 2.34 0.53 -8.32
C ASN A 184 2.94 -0.83 -7.87
N LYS A 185 3.33 -0.95 -6.60
CA LYS A 185 3.88 -2.18 -6.03
C LYS A 185 2.84 -3.03 -5.32
N MET A 186 1.87 -2.38 -4.65
CA MET A 186 0.94 -3.05 -3.75
C MET A 186 -0.39 -3.41 -4.40
N ASP A 187 -0.70 -2.87 -5.58
CA ASP A 187 -1.93 -3.16 -6.33
C ASP A 187 -2.15 -4.66 -6.60
N PRO A 188 -1.12 -5.50 -6.90
CA PRO A 188 -1.32 -6.94 -7.01
C PRO A 188 -1.93 -7.59 -5.75
N TYR A 189 -1.53 -7.17 -4.56
CA TYR A 189 -2.12 -7.62 -3.30
C TYR A 189 -3.55 -7.12 -3.13
N VAL A 190 -3.83 -5.88 -3.52
CA VAL A 190 -5.19 -5.32 -3.50
C VAL A 190 -6.10 -6.08 -4.46
N ARG A 191 -5.65 -6.38 -5.69
CA ARG A 191 -6.39 -7.20 -6.65
C ARG A 191 -6.63 -8.62 -6.15
N ALA A 192 -5.65 -9.23 -5.48
CA ALA A 192 -5.87 -10.52 -4.83
C ALA A 192 -7.01 -10.40 -3.79
N LEU A 193 -6.94 -9.41 -2.89
CA LEU A 193 -7.97 -9.17 -1.88
C LEU A 193 -9.36 -8.90 -2.47
N GLU A 194 -9.47 -8.20 -3.59
CA GLU A 194 -10.74 -7.99 -4.29
C GLU A 194 -11.42 -9.30 -4.69
N ASN A 195 -10.61 -10.29 -5.09
CA ASN A 195 -11.12 -11.59 -5.52
C ASN A 195 -11.51 -12.48 -4.34
N TYR A 196 -11.05 -12.23 -3.12
CA TYR A 196 -11.42 -13.03 -1.95
C TYR A 196 -12.94 -13.17 -1.77
N ASN A 197 -13.68 -12.05 -1.86
CA ASN A 197 -15.14 -12.06 -1.74
C ASN A 197 -15.86 -12.23 -3.09
N LYS A 198 -15.24 -11.80 -4.21
CA LYS A 198 -15.88 -11.80 -5.55
C LYS A 198 -15.73 -13.14 -6.29
N ASN A 199 -14.56 -13.77 -6.19
CA ASN A 199 -14.20 -15.00 -6.87
C ASN A 199 -13.11 -15.75 -6.09
N ASN A 200 -13.55 -16.52 -5.09
CA ASN A 200 -12.63 -17.24 -4.21
C ASN A 200 -11.80 -18.31 -4.95
N GLU A 201 -12.29 -18.85 -6.07
CA GLU A 201 -11.49 -19.77 -6.91
C GLU A 201 -10.31 -19.04 -7.53
N LEU A 202 -10.52 -17.83 -8.06
CA LEU A 202 -9.45 -16.99 -8.59
C LEU A 202 -8.49 -16.52 -7.48
N PHE A 203 -9.00 -16.19 -6.29
CA PHE A 203 -8.14 -15.88 -5.14
C PHE A 203 -7.18 -17.03 -4.80
N ASN A 204 -7.69 -18.26 -4.75
CA ASN A 204 -6.87 -19.44 -4.47
C ASN A 204 -5.90 -19.75 -5.61
N ALA A 205 -6.32 -19.58 -6.87
CA ALA A 205 -5.43 -19.71 -8.03
C ALA A 205 -4.28 -18.69 -8.00
N ILE A 206 -4.56 -17.43 -7.67
CA ILE A 206 -3.53 -16.39 -7.46
C ILE A 206 -2.54 -16.83 -6.38
N PHE A 207 -3.03 -17.36 -5.26
CA PHE A 207 -2.17 -17.85 -4.18
C PHE A 207 -1.28 -19.02 -4.63
N ASP A 208 -1.84 -19.98 -5.38
CA ASP A 208 -1.09 -21.14 -5.85
C ASP A 208 0.01 -20.75 -6.83
N ASP A 209 -0.29 -19.88 -7.79
CA ASP A 209 0.69 -19.31 -8.71
C ASP A 209 1.74 -18.51 -7.93
N PHE A 210 1.34 -17.70 -6.96
CA PHE A 210 2.25 -16.89 -6.13
C PHE A 210 3.26 -17.75 -5.38
N VAL A 211 2.82 -18.80 -4.69
CA VAL A 211 3.72 -19.73 -4.00
C VAL A 211 4.64 -20.45 -4.98
N SER A 212 4.11 -20.90 -6.12
CA SER A 212 4.90 -21.57 -7.16
C SER A 212 6.01 -20.68 -7.73
N GLU A 213 5.72 -19.39 -7.97
CA GLU A 213 6.71 -18.43 -8.45
C GLU A 213 7.77 -18.11 -7.38
N LEU A 214 7.42 -18.12 -6.08
CA LEU A 214 8.38 -17.91 -4.99
C LEU A 214 9.39 -19.05 -4.79
N ASP A 215 9.05 -20.25 -5.24
CA ASP A 215 9.90 -21.43 -5.16
C ASP A 215 10.86 -21.57 -6.35
N LYS A 216 10.63 -20.84 -7.45
CA LYS A 216 11.57 -20.76 -8.58
C LYS A 216 12.88 -20.10 -8.18
#